data_AF-A0A2T4X9P1-F1
#
_entry.id   AF-A0A2T4X9P1-F1
#
_cell.length_a   1.000
_cell.length_b   1.000
_cell.length_c   1.000
_cell.angle_alpha   90.00
_cell.angle_beta   90.00
_cell.angle_gamma   90.00
#
_symmetry.space_group_name_H-M   'P 1'
#
loop_
_entity.id
_entity.type
_entity.pdbx_description
1 polymer ?
#
loop_
_entity_poly.entity_id
_entity_poly.type
_entity_poly.pdbx_seq_one_letter_code
_entity_poly.pdbx_strand_id
1 'polypeptide(L)'
;MGYTWSEWVTNPEINQSIASTIQVQGILFVVAAIAVLFLEKFPRSSAILVAIGGLQCLLHVCLTTKAHFGQVGQFIEQTLQWVSPFLLLATFVPVVTPKTLDWLMRWAIALTFCGHGLYAIGFYPVPGNFQEMMMAGLSVSNQQALQLLKLAGLLDFLAAGLLLLPFAQWAKWGLYYTIIWGALTAFARVWSYFSLYSFQGLTQQWLPESMSRGVHFLIPLALFYIWKTKKY
;
A
#
# COMPACT_ATOMS: atom_id res chain seq x y z
N MET A 1 -7.80 -8.30 30.65
CA MET A 1 -6.47 -8.13 31.28
C MET A 1 -6.65 -7.11 32.39
N GLY A 2 -6.40 -7.46 33.64
CA GLY A 2 -6.72 -6.63 34.82
C GLY A 2 -5.73 -5.50 35.11
N TYR A 3 -5.04 -4.98 34.09
CA TYR A 3 -4.11 -3.86 34.25
C TYR A 3 -4.85 -2.53 34.09
N THR A 4 -4.49 -1.55 34.90
CA THR A 4 -4.78 -0.14 34.58
C THR A 4 -3.93 0.32 33.39
N TRP A 5 -4.33 1.42 32.74
CA TRP A 5 -3.56 1.97 31.61
C TRP A 5 -2.11 2.30 31.99
N SER A 6 -1.90 2.91 33.16
CA SER A 6 -0.57 3.27 33.64
C SER A 6 0.29 2.02 33.81
N GLU A 7 -0.22 0.98 34.47
CA GLU A 7 0.50 -0.27 34.66
C GLU A 7 0.83 -0.94 33.33
N TRP A 8 -0.10 -0.93 32.37
CA TRP A 8 0.13 -1.53 31.06
C TRP A 8 1.26 -0.84 30.29
N VAL A 9 1.25 0.50 30.23
CA VAL A 9 2.23 1.29 29.47
C VAL A 9 3.62 1.24 30.10
N THR A 10 3.72 1.19 31.44
CA THR A 10 5.01 1.20 32.13
C THR A 10 5.60 -0.19 32.37
N ASN A 11 4.88 -1.27 32.05
CA ASN A 11 5.33 -2.62 32.30
C ASN A 11 6.45 -3.03 31.32
N PRO A 12 7.67 -3.33 31.81
CA PRO A 12 8.81 -3.72 30.96
C PRO A 12 8.58 -5.04 30.19
N GLU A 13 7.88 -5.99 30.79
CA GLU A 13 7.58 -7.29 30.15
C GLU A 13 6.63 -7.13 28.97
N ILE A 14 5.60 -6.28 29.13
CA ILE A 14 4.66 -5.95 28.04
C ILE A 14 5.42 -5.25 26.91
N ASN A 15 6.26 -4.27 27.24
CA ASN A 15 7.08 -3.57 26.25
C ASN A 15 8.02 -4.53 25.49
N GLN A 16 8.69 -5.43 26.20
CA GLN A 16 9.56 -6.44 25.59
C GLN A 16 8.77 -7.39 24.69
N SER A 17 7.58 -7.82 25.12
CA SER A 17 6.70 -8.68 24.32
C SER A 17 6.25 -8.00 23.02
N ILE A 18 5.89 -6.72 23.09
CA ILE A 18 5.55 -5.90 21.92
C ILE A 18 6.76 -5.82 20.98
N ALA A 19 7.95 -5.48 21.50
CA ALA A 19 9.17 -5.38 20.70
C ALA A 19 9.52 -6.71 19.99
N SER A 20 9.48 -7.83 20.72
CA SER A 20 9.71 -9.16 20.16
C SER A 20 8.68 -9.51 19.08
N THR A 21 7.41 -9.13 19.27
CA THR A 21 6.35 -9.36 18.28
C THR A 21 6.61 -8.58 17.00
N ILE A 22 7.04 -7.32 17.10
CA ILE A 22 7.40 -6.49 15.95
C ILE A 22 8.58 -7.12 15.19
N GLN A 23 9.62 -7.58 15.90
CA GLN A 23 10.79 -8.22 15.28
C GLN A 23 10.42 -9.51 14.56
N VAL A 24 9.61 -10.37 15.18
CA VAL A 24 9.13 -11.62 14.56
C VAL A 24 8.34 -11.32 13.29
N GLN A 25 7.45 -10.33 13.31
CA GLN A 25 6.74 -9.91 12.10
C GLN A 25 7.69 -9.43 11.00
N GLY A 26 8.72 -8.64 11.33
CA GLY A 26 9.74 -8.22 10.38
C GLY A 26 10.47 -9.41 9.74
N ILE A 27 10.89 -10.39 10.55
CA ILE A 27 11.56 -11.60 10.06
C ILE A 27 10.64 -12.40 9.12
N LEU A 28 9.37 -12.58 9.48
CA LEU A 28 8.41 -13.29 8.64
C LEU A 28 8.21 -12.61 7.27
N PHE A 29 8.15 -11.28 7.23
CA PHE A 29 8.08 -10.53 5.97
C PHE A 29 9.34 -10.73 5.11
N VAL A 30 10.54 -10.71 5.71
CA VAL A 30 11.80 -10.97 5.00
C VAL A 30 11.84 -12.39 4.45
N VAL A 31 11.44 -13.39 5.23
CA VAL A 31 11.38 -14.79 4.79
C VAL A 31 10.40 -14.94 3.61
N ALA A 32 9.22 -14.32 3.69
CA ALA A 32 8.24 -14.33 2.60
C ALA A 32 8.80 -13.65 1.34
N ALA A 33 9.50 -12.52 1.47
CA ALA A 33 10.13 -11.82 0.36
C ALA A 33 11.24 -12.65 -0.31
N ILE A 34 12.08 -13.33 0.49
CA ILE A 34 13.11 -14.24 -0.03
C ILE A 34 12.46 -15.43 -0.75
N ALA A 35 11.36 -15.98 -0.21
CA ALA A 35 10.66 -17.11 -0.80
C ALA A 35 10.16 -16.84 -2.23
N VAL A 36 9.83 -15.58 -2.56
CA VAL A 36 9.48 -15.15 -3.92
C VAL A 36 10.58 -15.50 -4.92
N LEU A 37 11.85 -15.28 -4.57
CA LEU A 37 13.00 -15.55 -5.44
C LEU A 37 13.16 -17.05 -5.77
N PHE A 38 12.54 -17.92 -4.97
CA PHE A 38 12.62 -19.37 -5.12
C PHE A 38 11.31 -20.00 -5.63
N LEU A 39 10.31 -19.20 -6.01
CA LEU A 39 9.02 -19.71 -6.49
C LEU A 39 9.13 -20.66 -7.67
N GLU A 40 10.07 -20.43 -8.60
CA GLU A 40 10.26 -21.33 -9.74
C GLU A 40 10.97 -22.64 -9.36
N LYS A 41 11.91 -22.57 -8.40
CA LYS A 41 12.74 -23.72 -7.99
C LYS A 41 12.03 -24.63 -6.98
N PHE A 42 11.30 -24.05 -6.03
CA PHE A 42 10.62 -24.76 -4.94
C PHE A 42 9.15 -24.30 -4.80
N PRO A 43 8.31 -24.52 -5.83
CA PRO A 43 7.02 -23.85 -5.97
C PRO A 43 6.07 -24.06 -4.79
N ARG A 44 5.98 -25.27 -4.24
CA ARG A 44 5.07 -25.55 -3.11
C ARG A 44 5.47 -24.83 -1.83
N SER A 45 6.72 -25.02 -1.40
CA SER A 45 7.22 -24.43 -0.14
C SER A 45 7.29 -22.90 -0.25
N SER A 46 7.78 -22.37 -1.37
CA SER A 46 7.81 -20.94 -1.61
C SER A 46 6.40 -20.33 -1.67
N ALA A 47 5.44 -20.98 -2.34
CA ALA A 47 4.07 -20.49 -2.38
C ALA A 47 3.42 -20.43 -0.99
N ILE A 48 3.67 -21.43 -0.14
CA ILE A 48 3.18 -21.42 1.25
C ILE A 48 3.77 -20.24 2.02
N LEU A 49 5.09 -20.02 1.94
CA LEU A 49 5.74 -18.90 2.62
C LEU A 49 5.25 -17.53 2.12
N VAL A 50 5.06 -17.37 0.81
CA VAL A 50 4.47 -16.15 0.22
C VAL A 50 3.02 -15.96 0.67
N ALA A 51 2.23 -17.03 0.74
CA ALA A 51 0.85 -16.98 1.23
C ALA A 51 0.78 -16.58 2.71
N ILE A 52 1.68 -17.11 3.55
CA ILE A 52 1.83 -16.69 4.95
C ILE A 52 2.16 -15.19 5.02
N GLY A 53 3.08 -14.70 4.19
CA GLY A 53 3.38 -13.28 4.09
C GLY A 53 2.16 -12.43 3.68
N GLY A 54 1.37 -12.89 2.72
CA GLY A 54 0.11 -12.24 2.33
C GLY A 54 -0.94 -12.21 3.45
N LEU A 55 -1.09 -13.31 4.19
CA LEU A 55 -1.96 -13.37 5.36
C LEU A 55 -1.48 -12.44 6.47
N GLN A 56 -0.16 -12.28 6.63
CA GLN A 56 0.42 -11.33 7.57
C GLN A 56 0.16 -9.88 7.14
N CYS A 57 0.28 -9.55 5.85
CA CYS A 57 -0.13 -8.24 5.34
C CYS A 57 -1.62 -7.98 5.62
N LEU A 58 -2.49 -8.97 5.41
CA LEU A 58 -3.92 -8.86 5.69
C LEU A 58 -4.16 -8.63 7.19
N LEU A 59 -3.51 -9.39 8.07
CA LEU A 59 -3.58 -9.20 9.51
C LEU A 59 -3.13 -7.80 9.91
N HIS A 60 -2.00 -7.32 9.36
CA HIS A 60 -1.50 -5.97 9.58
C HIS A 60 -2.55 -4.92 9.20
N VAL A 61 -3.14 -5.02 8.01
CA VAL A 61 -4.17 -4.07 7.56
C VAL A 61 -5.42 -4.11 8.44
N CYS A 62 -5.85 -5.27 8.91
CA CYS A 62 -6.95 -5.41 9.86
C CYS A 62 -6.65 -4.72 11.20
N LEU A 63 -5.45 -4.92 11.74
CA LEU A 63 -5.01 -4.29 13.00
C LEU A 63 -4.90 -2.76 12.84
N THR A 64 -4.35 -2.29 11.72
CA THR A 64 -4.23 -0.86 11.41
C THR A 64 -5.61 -0.23 11.23
N THR A 65 -6.54 -0.92 10.57
CA THR A 65 -7.94 -0.45 10.42
C THR A 65 -8.61 -0.33 11.79
N LYS A 66 -8.41 -1.31 12.68
CA LYS A 66 -8.91 -1.26 14.06
C LYS A 66 -8.29 -0.09 14.83
N ALA A 67 -6.99 0.19 14.66
CA ALA A 67 -6.32 1.32 15.27
C ALA A 67 -6.88 2.67 14.77
N HIS A 68 -7.40 2.72 13.55
CA HIS A 68 -8.11 3.87 12.97
C HIS A 68 -9.63 3.81 13.23
N PHE A 69 -10.04 3.31 14.40
CA PHE A 69 -11.45 3.23 14.83
C PHE A 69 -12.38 2.48 13.86
N GLY A 70 -11.86 1.54 13.07
CA GLY A 70 -12.65 0.75 12.13
C GLY A 70 -13.01 1.50 10.84
N GLN A 71 -12.28 2.58 10.49
CA GLN A 71 -12.48 3.27 9.21
C GLN A 71 -12.21 2.34 8.03
N VAL A 72 -13.28 1.92 7.34
CA VAL A 72 -13.19 0.99 6.19
C VAL A 72 -12.30 1.55 5.07
N GLY A 73 -12.20 2.88 4.94
CA GLY A 73 -11.24 3.54 4.05
C GLY A 73 -9.81 3.07 4.24
N GLN A 74 -9.35 2.86 5.49
CA GLN A 74 -8.00 2.40 5.81
C GLN A 74 -7.71 0.99 5.27
N PHE A 75 -8.72 0.13 5.30
CA PHE A 75 -8.63 -1.23 4.76
C PHE A 75 -8.56 -1.19 3.23
N ILE A 76 -9.46 -0.39 2.63
CA ILE A 76 -9.58 -0.23 1.18
C ILE A 76 -8.31 0.42 0.59
N GLU A 77 -7.77 1.45 1.23
CA GLU A 77 -6.51 2.10 0.85
C GLU A 77 -5.37 1.07 0.69
N GLN A 78 -5.25 0.15 1.65
CA GLN A 78 -4.15 -0.79 1.70
C GLN A 78 -4.39 -2.06 0.87
N THR A 79 -5.42 -2.09 0.01
CA THR A 79 -5.78 -3.27 -0.81
C THR A 79 -4.58 -3.86 -1.54
N LEU A 80 -3.83 -3.05 -2.29
CA LEU A 80 -2.64 -3.53 -3.02
C LEU A 80 -1.55 -4.13 -2.11
N GLN A 81 -1.43 -3.67 -0.86
CA GLN A 81 -0.39 -4.17 0.05
C GLN A 81 -0.65 -5.62 0.47
N TRP A 82 -1.89 -5.97 0.79
CA TRP A 82 -2.22 -7.33 1.19
C TRP A 82 -2.63 -8.23 0.02
N VAL A 83 -3.15 -7.68 -1.09
CA VAL A 83 -3.53 -8.45 -2.27
C VAL A 83 -2.33 -8.83 -3.15
N SER A 84 -1.26 -8.03 -3.17
CA SER A 84 -0.12 -8.25 -4.08
C SER A 84 0.56 -9.63 -3.98
N PRO A 85 0.77 -10.24 -2.79
CA PRO A 85 1.34 -11.59 -2.72
C PRO A 85 0.39 -12.63 -3.33
N PHE A 86 -0.92 -12.46 -3.17
CA PHE A 86 -1.91 -13.36 -3.76
C PHE A 86 -2.05 -13.17 -5.27
N LEU A 87 -1.90 -11.93 -5.79
CA LEU A 87 -1.83 -11.69 -7.24
C LEU A 87 -0.63 -12.39 -7.87
N LEU A 88 0.53 -12.36 -7.20
CA LEU A 88 1.70 -13.10 -7.64
C LEU A 88 1.44 -14.60 -7.64
N LEU A 89 0.89 -15.16 -6.56
CA LEU A 89 0.57 -16.60 -6.54
C LEU A 89 -0.47 -16.98 -7.60
N ALA A 90 -1.44 -16.11 -7.87
CA ALA A 90 -2.46 -16.34 -8.89
C ALA A 90 -1.86 -16.51 -10.30
N THR A 91 -0.66 -15.97 -10.59
CA THR A 91 0.00 -16.18 -11.90
C THR A 91 0.46 -17.63 -12.09
N PHE A 92 0.61 -18.40 -11.02
CA PHE A 92 1.02 -19.81 -11.04
C PHE A 92 -0.16 -20.79 -10.94
N VAL A 93 -1.39 -20.28 -10.78
CA VAL A 93 -2.60 -21.10 -10.61
C VAL A 93 -3.25 -21.33 -11.99
N PRO A 94 -3.33 -22.58 -12.50
CA PRO A 94 -3.79 -22.85 -13.87
C PRO A 94 -5.23 -22.39 -14.18
N VAL A 95 -6.10 -22.34 -13.17
CA VAL A 95 -7.51 -21.90 -13.35
C VAL A 95 -7.63 -20.37 -13.49
N VAL A 96 -6.60 -19.61 -13.10
CA VAL A 96 -6.62 -18.15 -13.21
C VAL A 96 -6.28 -17.76 -14.64
N THR A 97 -7.29 -17.40 -15.41
CA THR A 97 -7.10 -16.94 -16.79
C THR A 97 -6.42 -15.55 -16.81
N PRO A 98 -5.73 -15.18 -17.91
CA PRO A 98 -5.17 -13.84 -18.06
C PRO A 98 -6.22 -12.72 -17.91
N LYS A 99 -7.46 -12.96 -18.36
CA LYS A 99 -8.57 -12.02 -18.19
C LYS A 99 -9.01 -11.90 -16.72
N THR A 100 -9.02 -13.02 -15.99
CA THR A 100 -9.32 -13.00 -14.55
C THR A 100 -8.25 -12.21 -13.80
N LEU A 101 -6.97 -12.46 -14.08
CA LEU A 101 -5.85 -11.74 -13.47
C LEU A 101 -5.90 -10.24 -13.78
N ASP A 102 -6.18 -9.86 -15.03
CA ASP A 102 -6.39 -8.47 -15.44
C ASP A 102 -7.42 -7.78 -14.55
N TRP A 103 -8.62 -8.35 -14.44
CA TRP A 103 -9.68 -7.78 -13.62
C TRP A 103 -9.34 -7.74 -12.13
N LEU A 104 -8.70 -8.77 -11.58
CA LEU A 104 -8.25 -8.78 -10.18
C LEU A 104 -7.27 -7.64 -9.90
N MET A 105 -6.29 -7.41 -10.78
CA MET A 105 -5.34 -6.31 -10.66
C MET A 105 -6.07 -4.96 -10.73
N ARG A 106 -6.97 -4.78 -11.70
CA ARG A 106 -7.74 -3.54 -11.88
C ARG A 106 -8.60 -3.21 -10.66
N TRP A 107 -9.29 -4.20 -10.11
CA TRP A 107 -10.07 -4.03 -8.88
C TRP A 107 -9.18 -3.67 -7.70
N ALA A 108 -8.05 -4.36 -7.51
CA ALA A 108 -7.15 -4.06 -6.41
C ALA A 108 -6.58 -2.64 -6.49
N ILE A 109 -6.18 -2.19 -7.69
CA ILE A 109 -5.72 -0.82 -7.93
C ILE A 109 -6.86 0.18 -7.68
N ALA A 110 -8.03 -0.04 -8.28
CA ALA A 110 -9.17 0.87 -8.13
C ALA A 110 -9.59 1.03 -6.67
N LEU A 111 -9.64 -0.07 -5.90
CA LEU A 111 -9.93 -0.03 -4.47
C LEU A 111 -8.89 0.80 -3.71
N THR A 112 -7.61 0.54 -3.90
CA THR A 112 -6.54 1.32 -3.24
C THR A 112 -6.66 2.82 -3.52
N PHE A 113 -6.87 3.23 -4.78
CA PHE A 113 -7.00 4.64 -5.12
C PHE A 113 -8.32 5.25 -4.66
N CYS A 114 -9.43 4.51 -4.65
CA CYS A 114 -10.65 4.94 -3.97
C CYS A 114 -10.42 5.19 -2.47
N GLY A 115 -9.65 4.33 -1.80
CA GLY A 115 -9.26 4.50 -0.41
C GLY A 115 -8.46 5.78 -0.18
N HIS A 116 -7.41 6.02 -0.98
CA HIS A 116 -6.67 7.29 -0.97
C HIS A 116 -7.60 8.49 -1.19
N GLY A 117 -8.49 8.37 -2.18
CA GLY A 117 -9.48 9.39 -2.52
C GLY A 117 -10.35 9.78 -1.33
N LEU A 118 -10.86 8.80 -0.57
CA LEU A 118 -11.69 9.04 0.62
C LEU A 118 -10.97 9.89 1.68
N TYR A 119 -9.70 9.61 1.95
CA TYR A 119 -8.88 10.41 2.86
C TYR A 119 -8.56 11.79 2.28
N ALA A 120 -8.20 11.86 1.00
CA ALA A 120 -7.75 13.09 0.35
C ALA A 120 -8.88 14.12 0.16
N ILE A 121 -10.12 13.68 -0.10
CA ILE A 121 -11.29 14.58 -0.18
C ILE A 121 -11.78 15.06 1.20
N GLY A 122 -11.37 14.38 2.27
CA GLY A 122 -11.80 14.66 3.64
C GLY A 122 -13.08 13.95 4.07
N PHE A 123 -13.44 12.82 3.43
CA PHE A 123 -14.53 11.96 3.92
C PHE A 123 -14.13 11.33 5.27
N TYR A 124 -12.85 10.94 5.39
CA TYR A 124 -12.18 10.66 6.66
C TYR A 124 -11.22 11.81 7.01
N PRO A 125 -10.78 11.93 8.28
CA PRO A 125 -9.78 12.90 8.66
C PRO A 125 -8.52 12.77 7.80
N VAL A 126 -8.13 13.87 7.13
CA VAL A 126 -6.95 13.89 6.25
C VAL A 126 -5.71 13.62 7.11
N PRO A 127 -4.91 12.57 6.82
CA PRO A 127 -3.72 12.26 7.60
C PRO A 127 -2.75 13.44 7.67
N GLY A 128 -2.20 13.71 8.86
CA GLY A 128 -1.27 14.83 9.07
C GLY A 128 -0.01 14.73 8.22
N ASN A 129 0.52 13.52 8.06
CA ASN A 129 1.67 13.24 7.20
C ASN A 129 1.42 13.57 5.72
N PHE A 130 0.17 13.46 5.21
CA PHE A 130 -0.14 13.86 3.84
C PHE A 130 -0.09 15.37 3.68
N GLN A 131 -0.61 16.11 4.67
CA GLN A 131 -0.55 17.57 4.70
C GLN A 131 0.89 18.05 4.77
N GLU A 132 1.69 17.48 5.69
CA GLU A 132 3.12 17.78 5.84
C GLU A 132 3.91 17.50 4.57
N MET A 133 3.69 16.34 3.94
CA MET A 133 4.36 15.98 2.68
C MET A 133 4.04 16.98 1.56
N MET A 134 2.80 17.46 1.48
CA MET A 134 2.42 18.48 0.49
C MET A 134 3.03 19.84 0.83
N MET A 135 2.99 20.27 2.09
CA MET A 135 3.58 21.53 2.53
C MET A 135 5.10 21.55 2.33
N ALA A 136 5.80 20.50 2.75
CA ALA A 136 7.25 20.42 2.64
C ALA A 136 7.72 20.16 1.19
N GLY A 137 7.04 19.25 0.47
CA GLY A 137 7.41 18.91 -0.90
C GLY A 137 7.15 20.03 -1.92
N LEU A 138 6.08 20.82 -1.72
CA LEU A 138 5.67 21.89 -2.65
C LEU A 138 5.85 23.30 -2.08
N SER A 139 6.33 23.44 -0.84
CA SER A 139 6.50 24.73 -0.14
C SER A 139 5.21 25.57 -0.09
N VAL A 140 4.08 24.91 0.15
CA VAL A 140 2.74 25.55 0.17
C VAL A 140 2.19 25.64 1.59
N SER A 141 1.23 26.54 1.81
CA SER A 141 0.51 26.63 3.08
C SER A 141 -0.39 25.40 3.33
N ASN A 142 -0.79 25.17 4.59
CA ASN A 142 -1.67 24.05 4.93
C ASN A 142 -3.02 24.11 4.18
N GLN A 143 -3.59 25.31 4.02
CA GLN A 143 -4.83 25.48 3.27
C GLN A 143 -4.67 25.08 1.79
N GLN A 144 -3.56 25.46 1.16
CA GLN A 144 -3.24 25.05 -0.20
C GLN A 144 -2.99 23.54 -0.29
N ALA A 145 -2.27 22.96 0.67
CA ALA A 145 -2.05 21.51 0.75
C ALA A 145 -3.37 20.74 0.79
N LEU A 146 -4.33 21.16 1.62
CA LEU A 146 -5.66 20.55 1.69
C LEU A 146 -6.45 20.70 0.38
N GLN A 147 -6.35 21.83 -0.31
CA GLN A 147 -7.00 22.04 -1.61
C GLN A 147 -6.40 21.12 -2.69
N LEU A 148 -5.07 21.00 -2.73
CA LEU A 148 -4.36 20.11 -3.66
C LEU A 148 -4.66 18.64 -3.37
N LEU A 149 -4.74 18.24 -2.09
CA LEU A 149 -5.14 16.88 -1.71
C LEU A 149 -6.56 16.58 -2.16
N LYS A 150 -7.51 17.51 -1.99
CA LYS A 150 -8.88 17.34 -2.50
C LYS A 150 -8.90 17.13 -4.01
N LEU A 151 -8.10 17.88 -4.76
CA LEU A 151 -7.97 17.71 -6.21
C LEU A 151 -7.41 16.32 -6.55
N ALA A 152 -6.33 15.91 -5.89
CA ALA A 152 -5.76 14.56 -6.06
C ALA A 152 -6.78 13.46 -5.73
N GLY A 153 -7.57 13.62 -4.67
CA GLY A 153 -8.61 12.66 -4.31
C GLY A 153 -9.70 12.53 -5.37
N LEU A 154 -10.12 13.63 -6.01
CA LEU A 154 -11.04 13.58 -7.14
C LEU A 154 -10.45 12.84 -8.35
N LEU A 155 -9.16 13.07 -8.63
CA LEU A 155 -8.45 12.38 -9.69
C LEU A 155 -8.27 10.88 -9.38
N ASP A 156 -8.08 10.51 -8.11
CA ASP A 156 -8.00 9.11 -7.67
C ASP A 156 -9.31 8.36 -7.97
N PHE A 157 -10.47 8.96 -7.65
CA PHE A 157 -11.77 8.38 -8.00
C PHE A 157 -11.99 8.29 -9.51
N LEU A 158 -11.60 9.33 -10.25
CA LEU A 158 -11.70 9.31 -11.71
C LEU A 158 -10.83 8.20 -12.31
N ALA A 159 -9.59 8.07 -11.85
CA ALA A 159 -8.67 7.03 -12.30
C ALA A 159 -9.18 5.62 -11.95
N ALA A 160 -9.70 5.42 -10.74
CA ALA A 160 -10.33 4.17 -10.34
C ALA A 160 -11.54 3.83 -11.22
N GLY A 161 -12.41 4.80 -11.49
CA GLY A 161 -13.57 4.64 -12.38
C GLY A 161 -13.16 4.29 -13.81
N LEU A 162 -12.22 5.04 -14.39
CA LEU A 162 -11.65 4.77 -15.72
C LEU A 162 -11.03 3.37 -15.79
N LEU A 163 -10.31 2.97 -14.75
CA LEU A 163 -9.67 1.66 -14.68
C LEU A 163 -10.67 0.51 -14.63
N LEU A 164 -11.92 0.72 -14.22
CA LEU A 164 -12.96 -0.33 -14.21
C LEU A 164 -13.82 -0.35 -15.48
N LEU A 165 -13.69 0.63 -16.38
CA LEU A 165 -14.43 0.64 -17.64
C LEU A 165 -13.97 -0.51 -18.57
N PRO A 166 -14.89 -1.19 -19.28
CA PRO A 166 -14.50 -2.28 -20.19
C PRO A 166 -13.68 -1.80 -21.40
N PHE A 167 -13.58 -0.48 -21.62
CA PHE A 167 -12.90 0.12 -22.77
C PHE A 167 -11.40 0.35 -22.49
N ALA A 168 -10.55 -0.49 -23.09
CA ALA A 168 -9.10 -0.46 -22.86
C ALA A 168 -8.43 0.91 -23.09
N GLN A 169 -8.94 1.71 -24.04
CA GLN A 169 -8.42 3.05 -24.31
C GLN A 169 -8.54 4.01 -23.12
N TRP A 170 -9.66 3.95 -22.39
CA TRP A 170 -9.95 4.82 -21.25
C TRP A 170 -9.24 4.32 -19.99
N ALA A 171 -9.21 3.00 -19.81
CA ALA A 171 -8.52 2.38 -18.69
C ALA A 171 -7.01 2.68 -18.67
N LYS A 172 -6.37 2.88 -19.85
CA LYS A 172 -4.96 3.31 -19.95
C LYS A 172 -4.70 4.66 -19.30
N TRP A 173 -5.61 5.62 -19.43
CA TRP A 173 -5.46 6.95 -18.80
C TRP A 173 -5.50 6.85 -17.27
N GLY A 174 -6.44 6.06 -16.74
CA GLY A 174 -6.48 5.74 -15.31
C GLY A 174 -5.18 5.06 -14.85
N LEU A 175 -4.64 4.14 -15.66
CA LEU A 175 -3.41 3.44 -15.36
C LEU A 175 -2.16 4.34 -15.35
N TYR A 176 -2.05 5.27 -16.30
CA TYR A 176 -0.95 6.24 -16.31
C TYR A 176 -0.98 7.13 -15.06
N TYR A 177 -2.16 7.61 -14.70
CA TYR A 177 -2.32 8.38 -13.48
C TYR A 177 -1.90 7.57 -12.24
N THR A 178 -2.38 6.32 -12.08
CA THR A 178 -2.03 5.52 -10.89
C THR A 178 -0.54 5.18 -10.81
N ILE A 179 0.14 4.95 -11.95
CA ILE A 179 1.60 4.77 -11.98
C ILE A 179 2.31 6.03 -11.53
N ILE A 180 2.00 7.18 -12.14
CA ILE A 180 2.70 8.45 -11.86
C ILE A 180 2.41 8.90 -10.43
N TRP A 181 1.13 8.96 -10.05
CA TRP A 181 0.72 9.44 -8.73
C TRP A 181 1.17 8.49 -7.61
N GLY A 182 1.07 7.18 -7.82
CA GLY A 182 1.59 6.19 -6.87
C GLY A 182 3.09 6.30 -6.67
N ALA A 183 3.87 6.57 -7.73
CA ALA A 183 5.31 6.76 -7.64
C ALA A 183 5.65 8.08 -6.94
N LEU A 184 5.01 9.19 -7.35
CA LEU A 184 5.21 10.50 -6.74
C LEU A 184 4.95 10.46 -5.24
N THR A 185 3.83 9.87 -4.81
CA THR A 185 3.48 9.81 -3.38
C THR A 185 4.37 8.85 -2.60
N ALA A 186 4.86 7.76 -3.19
CA ALA A 186 5.84 6.89 -2.54
C ALA A 186 7.17 7.64 -2.30
N PHE A 187 7.74 8.24 -3.35
CA PHE A 187 9.02 8.94 -3.25
C PHE A 187 8.94 10.28 -2.51
N ALA A 188 7.79 10.95 -2.52
CA ALA A 188 7.58 12.20 -1.79
C ALA A 188 7.77 12.02 -0.28
N ARG A 189 7.60 10.83 0.28
CA ARG A 189 7.92 10.54 1.69
C ARG A 189 9.42 10.67 1.95
N VAL A 190 10.25 10.07 1.11
CA VAL A 190 11.70 10.18 1.24
C VAL A 190 12.16 11.61 0.97
N TRP A 191 11.62 12.25 -0.07
CA TRP A 191 11.98 13.62 -0.45
C TRP A 191 11.60 14.66 0.60
N SER A 192 10.34 14.67 1.02
CA SER A 192 9.80 15.73 1.90
C SER A 192 10.36 15.63 3.31
N TYR A 193 10.70 14.43 3.77
CA TYR A 193 11.25 14.20 5.10
C TYR A 193 12.79 14.15 5.13
N PHE A 194 13.46 14.29 3.99
CA PHE A 194 14.92 14.36 3.92
C PHE A 194 15.51 15.54 4.70
N SER A 195 14.83 16.70 4.68
CA SER A 195 15.27 17.92 5.39
C SER A 195 14.70 18.07 6.81
N LEU A 196 13.68 17.27 7.17
CA LEU A 196 12.96 17.39 8.43
C LEU A 196 13.48 16.43 9.51
N TYR A 197 14.12 15.33 9.11
CA TYR A 197 14.59 14.29 10.03
C TYR A 197 16.08 14.02 9.88
N SER A 198 16.68 13.45 10.93
CA SER A 198 18.04 12.95 10.87
C SER A 198 18.16 11.82 9.83
N PHE A 199 19.37 11.61 9.30
CA PHE A 199 19.65 10.49 8.39
C PHE A 199 19.20 9.14 8.97
N GLN A 200 19.27 8.99 10.29
CA GLN A 200 18.74 7.83 11.01
C GLN A 200 17.22 7.69 10.87
N GLY A 201 16.45 8.77 11.06
CA GLY A 201 15.00 8.75 10.87
C GLY A 201 14.59 8.44 9.43
N LEU A 202 15.33 8.96 8.45
CA LEU A 202 15.12 8.65 7.03
C LEU A 202 15.27 7.15 6.74
N THR A 203 16.33 6.53 7.25
CA THR A 203 16.67 5.13 6.98
C THR A 203 15.80 4.15 7.78
N GLN A 204 15.43 4.48 9.00
CA GLN A 204 14.67 3.59 9.89
C GLN A 204 13.16 3.66 9.66
N GLN A 205 12.62 4.79 9.19
CA GLN A 205 11.19 4.99 9.05
C GLN A 205 10.78 5.22 7.59
N TRP A 206 11.21 6.33 6.99
CA TRP A 206 10.65 6.81 5.73
C TRP A 206 11.04 5.98 4.51
N LEU A 207 12.25 5.43 4.49
CA LEU A 207 12.69 4.54 3.42
C LEU A 207 11.91 3.20 3.42
N PRO A 208 11.81 2.46 4.55
CA PRO A 208 10.93 1.28 4.63
C PRO A 208 9.47 1.58 4.28
N GLU A 209 8.91 2.71 4.74
CA GLU A 209 7.55 3.12 4.40
C GLU A 209 7.39 3.39 2.89
N SER A 210 8.36 4.06 2.25
CA SER A 210 8.32 4.27 0.80
C SER A 210 8.38 2.94 0.04
N MET A 211 9.17 1.98 0.51
CA MET A 211 9.29 0.65 -0.11
C MET A 211 7.99 -0.14 0.01
N SER A 212 7.35 -0.16 1.19
CA SER A 212 6.08 -0.87 1.38
C SER A 212 4.95 -0.24 0.54
N ARG A 213 5.02 1.07 0.29
CA ARG A 213 4.12 1.78 -0.64
C ARG A 213 4.48 1.57 -2.11
N GLY A 214 5.62 0.97 -2.45
CA GLY A 214 6.02 0.71 -3.83
C GLY A 214 4.99 -0.10 -4.64
N VAL A 215 4.20 -0.95 -3.98
CA VAL A 215 3.13 -1.72 -4.62
C VAL A 215 2.08 -0.84 -5.32
N HIS A 216 1.90 0.41 -4.87
CA HIS A 216 0.89 1.34 -5.41
C HIS A 216 1.22 1.81 -6.82
N PHE A 217 2.49 1.72 -7.25
CA PHE A 217 2.89 2.00 -8.64
C PHE A 217 3.45 0.78 -9.37
N LEU A 218 4.06 -0.17 -8.67
CA LEU A 218 4.62 -1.39 -9.28
C LEU A 218 3.55 -2.32 -9.82
N ILE A 219 2.42 -2.48 -9.13
CA ILE A 219 1.31 -3.32 -9.63
C ILE A 219 0.62 -2.70 -10.85
N PRO A 220 0.27 -1.39 -10.85
CA PRO A 220 -0.14 -0.70 -12.08
C PRO A 220 0.86 -0.82 -13.23
N LEU A 221 2.16 -0.71 -12.95
CA LEU A 221 3.20 -0.85 -13.97
C LEU A 221 3.26 -2.28 -14.54
N ALA A 222 3.11 -3.29 -13.68
CA ALA A 222 3.02 -4.68 -14.12
C ALA A 222 1.79 -4.91 -15.02
N LEU A 223 0.63 -4.35 -14.66
CA LEU A 223 -0.57 -4.41 -15.48
C LEU A 223 -0.36 -3.75 -16.86
N PHE A 224 0.30 -2.58 -16.88
CA PHE A 224 0.64 -1.89 -18.12
C PHE A 224 1.52 -2.75 -19.03
N TYR A 225 2.51 -3.43 -18.46
CA TYR A 225 3.39 -4.34 -19.22
C TYR A 225 2.62 -5.55 -19.77
N ILE A 226 1.67 -6.10 -19.00
CA ILE A 226 0.79 -7.19 -19.46
C ILE A 226 -0.04 -6.74 -20.66
N TRP A 227 -0.63 -5.54 -20.62
CA TRP A 227 -1.40 -4.98 -21.75
C TRP A 227 -0.57 -4.66 -22.99
N LYS A 228 0.71 -4.32 -22.80
CA LYS A 228 1.61 -4.05 -23.93
C LYS A 228 2.06 -5.34 -24.62
N THR A 229 2.30 -6.40 -23.85
CA THR A 229 2.84 -7.68 -24.35
C THR A 229 1.76 -8.58 -24.92
N LYS A 230 0.60 -8.67 -24.26
CA LYS A 230 -0.59 -9.33 -24.80
C LYS A 230 -1.37 -8.23 -25.50
N LYS A 231 -1.34 -8.20 -26.84
CA LYS A 231 -2.25 -7.38 -27.66
C LYS A 231 -3.69 -7.74 -27.27
N TYR A 232 -4.24 -7.03 -26.29
CA TYR A 232 -5.67 -6.89 -26.07
C TYR A 232 -6.20 -5.83 -27.04
#